data_AF-A0A820XY63-F1
#
_entry.id   AF-A0A820XY63-F1
#
_cell.length_a   1.000
_cell.length_b   1.000
_cell.length_c   1.000
_cell.angle_alpha   90.00
_cell.angle_beta   90.00
_cell.angle_gamma   90.00
#
_symmetry.space_group_name_H-M   'P 1'
#
loop_
_entity.id
_entity.type
_entity.pdbx_description
1 polymer ?
#
loop_
_entity_poly.entity_id
_entity_poly.type
_entity_poly.pdbx_seq_one_letter_code
_entity_poly.pdbx_strand_id
1 'polypeptide(L)'
;MGVVLLFIRFIQHAAFTISGSKLTERIRLKAFGHLLRQEMAFFDSPENSSGAIYNRLSSDALAVQQIAGARLGIVCEAIATFGFGIILGMYFSWQLTLVVLVYILFLFFLAFVQICWQARLKKRSDA
;
A
#
# COMPACT_ATOMS: atom_id res chain seq x y z
N MET A 1 13.65 -23.88 14.11
CA MET A 1 13.65 -22.44 13.77
C MET A 1 12.70 -22.09 12.62
N GLY A 2 12.78 -22.74 11.45
CA GLY A 2 11.90 -22.40 10.29
C GLY A 2 10.39 -22.55 10.54
N VAL A 3 9.96 -23.61 11.23
CA VAL A 3 8.54 -23.83 11.55
C VAL A 3 7.96 -22.71 12.41
N VAL A 4 8.70 -22.25 13.42
CA VAL A 4 8.27 -21.17 14.33
C VAL A 4 8.10 -19.85 13.58
N LEU A 5 9.02 -19.51 12.67
CA LEU A 5 8.92 -18.31 11.84
C LEU A 5 7.71 -18.34 10.90
N LEU A 6 7.41 -19.51 10.32
CA LEU A 6 6.24 -19.68 9.48
C LEU A 6 4.95 -19.40 10.26
N PHE A 7 4.82 -19.95 11.46
CA PHE A 7 3.65 -19.69 12.31
C PHE A 7 3.53 -18.21 12.70
N ILE A 8 4.63 -17.55 13.10
CA ILE A 8 4.61 -16.14 13.48
C ILE A 8 4.20 -15.26 12.30
N ARG A 9 4.83 -15.45 11.13
CA ARG A 9 4.52 -14.66 9.93
C ARG A 9 3.09 -14.90 9.45
N PHE A 10 2.63 -16.14 9.49
CA PHE A 10 1.26 -16.48 9.12
C PHE A 10 0.24 -15.76 10.01
N ILE A 11 0.44 -15.79 11.33
CA ILE A 11 -0.43 -15.09 12.28
C ILE A 11 -0.38 -13.58 12.05
N GLN A 12 0.81 -13.01 11.84
CA GLN A 12 0.97 -11.58 11.57
C GLN A 12 0.21 -11.16 10.31
N HIS A 13 0.41 -11.86 9.18
CA HIS A 13 -0.29 -11.55 7.92
C HIS A 13 -1.80 -11.77 8.03
N ALA A 14 -2.25 -12.81 8.73
CA ALA A 14 -3.66 -13.05 8.97
C ALA A 14 -4.28 -11.91 9.80
N ALA A 15 -3.63 -11.47 10.87
CA ALA A 15 -4.09 -10.37 11.72
C ALA A 15 -4.21 -9.05 10.93
N PHE A 16 -3.21 -8.70 10.11
CA PHE A 16 -3.27 -7.51 9.25
C PHE A 16 -4.37 -7.60 8.19
N THR A 17 -4.56 -8.78 7.60
CA THR A 17 -5.64 -9.00 6.61
C THR A 17 -7.02 -8.83 7.24
N ILE A 18 -7.22 -9.37 8.45
CA ILE A 18 -8.49 -9.24 9.19
C ILE A 18 -8.71 -7.79 9.64
N SER A 19 -7.66 -7.08 10.07
CA SER A 19 -7.74 -5.67 10.42
C SER A 19 -8.11 -4.81 9.19
N GLY A 20 -7.49 -5.09 8.04
CA GLY A 20 -7.76 -4.40 6.78
C GLY A 20 -9.18 -4.62 6.26
N SER A 21 -9.74 -5.83 6.41
CA SER A 21 -11.13 -6.10 6.01
C SER A 21 -12.13 -5.36 6.90
N LYS A 22 -11.93 -5.35 8.23
CA LYS A 22 -12.76 -4.57 9.17
C LYS A 22 -12.68 -3.06 8.91
N LEU A 23 -11.49 -2.55 8.57
CA LEU A 23 -11.34 -1.13 8.20
C LEU A 23 -12.14 -0.79 6.94
N THR A 24 -12.05 -1.65 5.93
CA THR A 24 -12.78 -1.47 4.66
C THR A 24 -14.29 -1.49 4.87
N GLU A 25 -14.78 -2.40 5.71
CA GLU A 25 -16.20 -2.48 6.08
C GLU A 25 -16.69 -1.18 6.72
N ARG A 26 -15.93 -0.64 7.68
CA ARG A 26 -16.26 0.64 8.34
C ARG A 26 -16.30 1.81 7.36
N ILE A 27 -15.38 1.85 6.40
CA ILE A 27 -15.35 2.89 5.37
C ILE A 27 -16.59 2.77 4.48
N ARG A 28 -16.96 1.56 4.04
CA ARG A 28 -18.17 1.32 3.23
C ARG A 28 -19.43 1.79 3.95
N LEU A 29 -19.59 1.45 5.24
CA LEU A 29 -20.76 1.86 6.03
C LEU A 29 -20.84 3.38 6.19
N LYS A 30 -19.72 4.04 6.46
CA LYS A 30 -19.68 5.51 6.57
C LYS A 30 -19.96 6.21 5.24
N ALA A 31 -19.41 5.69 4.14
CA ALA A 31 -19.64 6.24 2.81
C ALA A 31 -21.11 6.07 2.38
N PHE A 32 -21.70 4.91 2.62
CA PHE A 32 -23.12 4.68 2.36
C PHE A 32 -24.02 5.59 3.21
N GLY A 33 -23.67 5.77 4.50
CA GLY A 33 -24.39 6.70 5.38
C GLY A 33 -24.32 8.17 4.91
N HIS A 34 -23.21 8.60 4.30
CA HIS A 34 -23.11 9.94 3.69
C HIS A 34 -23.93 10.03 2.40
N LEU A 35 -23.91 8.99 1.56
CA LEU A 35 -24.69 8.95 0.32
C LEU A 35 -26.20 9.06 0.57
N LEU A 36 -26.72 8.43 1.64
CA LEU A 36 -28.13 8.54 2.01
C LEU A 36 -28.56 9.93 2.49
N ARG A 37 -27.61 10.78 2.90
CA ARG A 37 -27.89 12.16 3.35
C ARG A 37 -27.75 13.18 2.22
N GLN A 38 -27.39 12.72 1.02
CA GLN A 38 -27.14 13.59 -0.12
C GLN A 38 -28.45 14.00 -0.81
N GLU A 39 -28.46 15.21 -1.37
CA GLU A 39 -29.63 15.83 -2.02
C GLU A 39 -30.04 15.05 -3.28
N MET A 40 -31.34 14.98 -3.60
CA MET A 40 -31.81 14.30 -4.82
C MET A 40 -31.23 14.87 -6.11
N ALA A 41 -31.00 16.19 -6.16
CA ALA A 41 -30.39 16.86 -7.31
C ALA A 41 -28.97 16.36 -7.63
N PHE A 42 -28.26 15.81 -6.63
CA PHE A 42 -26.93 15.23 -6.86
C PHE A 42 -26.97 13.96 -7.71
N PHE A 43 -28.05 13.17 -7.61
CA PHE A 43 -28.22 11.91 -8.34
C PHE A 43 -28.77 12.10 -9.75
N ASP A 44 -29.18 13.33 -10.10
CA ASP A 44 -29.77 13.67 -11.41
C ASP A 44 -28.69 13.85 -12.50
N SER A 45 -27.43 14.06 -12.10
CA SER A 45 -26.30 14.07 -13.03
C SER A 45 -26.01 12.65 -13.56
N PRO A 46 -25.87 12.45 -14.89
CA PRO A 46 -25.59 11.14 -15.47
C PRO A 46 -24.26 10.53 -14.97
N GLU A 47 -23.31 11.35 -14.54
CA GLU A 47 -22.04 10.91 -13.93
C GLU A 47 -22.21 10.39 -12.49
N ASN A 48 -23.25 10.85 -11.80
CA ASN A 48 -23.56 10.55 -10.40
C ASN A 48 -24.76 9.61 -10.25
N SER A 49 -25.08 8.86 -11.29
CA SER A 49 -26.07 7.79 -11.18
C SER A 49 -25.72 6.86 -10.02
N SER A 50 -26.74 6.41 -9.28
CA SER A 50 -26.59 5.53 -8.12
C SER A 50 -25.76 4.28 -8.43
N GLY A 51 -25.87 3.74 -9.65
CA GLY A 51 -25.06 2.61 -10.12
C GLY A 51 -23.58 2.95 -10.35
N ALA A 52 -23.30 4.13 -10.91
CA ALA A 52 -21.94 4.62 -11.14
C ALA A 52 -21.21 4.89 -9.82
N ILE A 53 -21.88 5.53 -8.86
CA ILE A 53 -21.33 5.78 -7.52
C ILE A 53 -21.07 4.47 -6.78
N TYR A 54 -22.01 3.52 -6.83
CA TYR A 54 -21.83 2.21 -6.20
C TYR A 54 -20.62 1.47 -6.77
N ASN A 55 -20.45 1.48 -8.09
CA ASN A 55 -19.33 0.82 -8.74
C ASN A 55 -17.99 1.46 -8.34
N ARG A 56 -17.92 2.79 -8.31
CA ARG A 56 -16.72 3.54 -7.86
C ARG A 56 -16.42 3.26 -6.39
N LEU A 57 -17.42 3.33 -5.52
CA LEU A 57 -17.27 3.06 -4.09
C LEU A 57 -16.82 1.61 -3.83
N SER A 58 -17.34 0.65 -4.60
CA SER A 58 -16.92 -0.75 -4.53
C SER A 58 -15.45 -0.92 -4.95
N SER A 59 -15.06 -0.30 -6.07
CA SER A 59 -13.68 -0.34 -6.58
C SER A 59 -12.69 0.33 -5.62
N ASP A 60 -13.02 1.53 -5.11
CA ASP A 60 -12.20 2.25 -4.14
C ASP A 60 -12.07 1.47 -2.83
N ALA A 61 -13.15 0.85 -2.35
CA ALA A 61 -13.11 0.02 -1.16
C ALA A 61 -12.24 -1.24 -1.36
N LEU A 62 -12.28 -1.87 -2.55
CA LEU A 62 -11.39 -2.98 -2.89
C LEU A 62 -9.92 -2.51 -2.92
N ALA A 63 -9.64 -1.35 -3.50
CA ALA A 63 -8.30 -0.77 -3.50
C ALA A 63 -7.80 -0.52 -2.07
N VAL A 64 -8.64 0.03 -1.19
CA VAL A 64 -8.33 0.25 0.23
C VAL A 64 -8.08 -1.08 0.95
N GLN A 65 -8.90 -2.11 0.74
CA GLN A 65 -8.70 -3.42 1.36
C GLN A 65 -7.37 -4.05 0.95
N GLN A 66 -7.00 -3.92 -0.32
CA GLN A 66 -5.75 -4.46 -0.85
C GLN A 66 -4.52 -3.77 -0.27
N ILE A 67 -4.61 -2.45 -0.08
CA ILE A 67 -3.54 -1.68 0.57
C ILE A 67 -3.50 -2.04 2.05
N ALA A 68 -4.64 -1.95 2.75
CA ALA A 68 -4.72 -2.09 4.20
C ALA A 68 -4.44 -3.51 4.72
N GLY A 69 -4.86 -4.54 3.98
CA GLY A 69 -4.71 -5.94 4.41
C GLY A 69 -3.33 -6.50 4.10
N ALA A 70 -3.01 -6.66 2.81
CA ALA A 70 -1.82 -7.39 2.38
C ALA A 70 -0.56 -6.50 2.27
N ARG A 71 -0.70 -5.28 1.71
CA ARG A 71 0.47 -4.43 1.42
C ARG A 71 1.01 -3.74 2.65
N LEU A 72 0.16 -3.25 3.56
CA LEU A 72 0.63 -2.62 4.80
C LEU A 72 1.50 -3.56 5.64
N GLY A 73 1.13 -4.83 5.76
CA GLY A 73 1.93 -5.81 6.50
C GLY A 73 3.34 -5.98 5.92
N ILE A 74 3.42 -6.09 4.58
CA ILE A 74 4.70 -6.23 3.85
C ILE A 74 5.53 -4.94 3.98
N VAL A 75 4.91 -3.77 3.86
CA VAL A 75 5.61 -2.48 3.99
C VAL A 75 6.16 -2.29 5.40
N CYS A 76 5.37 -2.57 6.44
CA CYS A 76 5.84 -2.52 7.82
C CYS A 76 6.98 -3.50 8.08
N GLU A 77 6.91 -4.72 7.53
CA GLU A 77 7.98 -5.70 7.64
C GLU A 77 9.25 -5.23 6.93
N ALA A 78 9.14 -4.65 5.74
CA ALA A 78 10.27 -4.12 4.99
C ALA A 78 10.96 -2.98 5.75
N ILE A 79 10.19 -2.04 6.32
CA ILE A 79 10.73 -0.93 7.12
C ILE A 79 11.43 -1.46 8.37
N ALA A 80 10.81 -2.42 9.08
CA ALA A 80 11.41 -3.03 10.26
C ALA A 80 12.73 -3.74 9.89
N THR A 81 12.73 -4.55 8.83
CA THR A 81 13.90 -5.31 8.39
C THR A 81 15.03 -4.38 7.96
N PHE A 82 14.71 -3.32 7.22
CA PHE A 82 15.67 -2.30 6.82
C PHE A 82 16.28 -1.59 8.04
N GLY A 83 15.45 -1.18 9.00
CA GLY A 83 15.91 -0.55 10.24
C GLY A 83 16.80 -1.47 11.07
N PHE A 84 16.39 -2.72 11.29
CA PHE A 84 17.20 -3.72 11.99
C PHE A 84 18.53 -3.98 11.26
N GLY A 85 18.51 -4.06 9.92
CA GLY A 85 19.73 -4.24 9.13
C GLY A 85 20.74 -3.11 9.32
N ILE A 86 20.29 -1.85 9.33
CA ILE A 86 21.17 -0.69 9.56
C ILE A 86 21.71 -0.70 11.00
N ILE A 87 20.86 -0.96 11.99
CA ILE A 87 21.27 -0.97 13.40
C ILE A 87 22.31 -2.06 13.65
N LEU A 88 22.06 -3.27 13.15
CA LEU A 88 23.00 -4.39 13.28
C LEU A 88 24.29 -4.14 12.50
N GLY A 89 24.21 -3.59 11.30
CA GLY A 89 25.39 -3.22 10.52
C GLY A 89 26.27 -2.21 11.26
N MET A 90 25.66 -1.16 11.81
CA MET A 90 26.36 -0.12 12.55
C MET A 90 27.03 -0.69 13.81
N TYR A 91 26.42 -1.68 14.46
CA TYR A 91 26.96 -2.34 15.64
C TYR A 91 28.23 -3.16 15.34
N PHE A 92 28.27 -3.90 14.23
CA PHE A 92 29.43 -4.74 13.89
C PHE A 92 30.59 -3.96 13.25
N SER A 93 30.30 -3.17 12.21
CA SER A 93 31.30 -2.35 11.53
C SER A 93 30.64 -1.17 10.86
N TRP A 94 30.87 0.00 11.45
CA TRP A 94 30.35 1.26 10.95
C TRP A 94 30.93 1.63 9.56
N GLN A 95 32.19 1.24 9.29
CA GLN A 95 32.87 1.54 8.02
C GLN A 95 32.21 0.81 6.84
N LEU A 96 31.94 -0.49 6.98
CA LEU A 96 31.30 -1.28 5.93
C LEU A 96 29.84 -0.84 5.71
N THR A 97 29.14 -0.52 6.79
CA THR A 97 27.74 -0.10 6.74
C THR A 97 27.55 1.22 6.00
N LEU A 98 28.46 2.19 6.18
CA LEU A 98 28.43 3.45 5.44
C LEU A 98 28.60 3.24 3.92
N VAL A 99 29.51 2.36 3.51
CA VAL A 99 29.71 2.05 2.09
C VAL A 99 28.46 1.40 1.49
N VAL A 100 27.85 0.45 2.21
CA VAL A 100 26.61 -0.22 1.77
C VAL A 100 25.45 0.78 1.68
N LEU A 101 25.35 1.72 2.62
CA LEU A 101 24.29 2.74 2.60
C LEU A 101 24.41 3.64 1.36
N VAL A 102 25.60 4.11 1.02
CA VAL A 102 25.85 4.91 -0.19
C VAL A 102 25.49 4.11 -1.45
N TYR A 103 25.84 2.82 -1.49
CA TYR A 103 25.49 1.95 -2.60
C TYR A 103 23.97 1.76 -2.74
N ILE A 104 23.24 1.56 -1.64
CA ILE A 104 21.77 1.46 -1.65
C ILE A 104 21.12 2.74 -2.19
N LEU A 105 21.62 3.91 -1.79
CA LEU A 105 21.12 5.19 -2.29
C LEU A 105 21.37 5.35 -3.80
N PHE A 106 22.53 4.94 -4.29
CA PHE A 106 22.84 4.95 -5.71
C PHE A 106 21.91 4.01 -6.52
N LEU A 107 21.66 2.81 -6.01
CA LEU A 107 20.69 1.88 -6.63
C LEU A 107 19.28 2.46 -6.66
N PHE A 108 18.85 3.09 -5.56
CA PHE A 108 17.54 3.74 -5.50
C PHE A 108 17.41 4.85 -6.54
N PHE A 109 18.47 5.65 -6.74
CA PHE A 109 18.52 6.68 -7.76
C PHE A 109 18.40 6.09 -9.17
N LEU A 110 19.14 5.02 -9.50
CA LEU A 110 19.04 4.36 -10.79
C LEU A 110 17.64 3.77 -11.05
N ALA A 111 17.05 3.14 -10.04
CA ALA A 111 15.69 2.61 -10.13
C ALA A 111 14.65 3.71 -10.37
N PHE A 112 14.79 4.85 -9.67
CA PHE A 112 13.94 6.01 -9.87
C PHE A 112 14.01 6.55 -11.30
N VAL A 113 15.22 6.68 -11.86
CA VAL A 113 15.41 7.10 -13.25
C VAL A 113 14.75 6.12 -14.22
N GLN A 114 14.89 4.82 -14.00
CA GLN A 114 14.26 3.78 -14.82
C GLN A 114 12.73 3.86 -14.79
N ILE A 115 12.13 4.10 -13.62
CA ILE A 115 10.67 4.25 -13.47
C ILE A 115 10.19 5.52 -14.17
N CYS A 116 10.88 6.64 -13.98
CA CYS A 116 10.56 7.89 -14.67
C CYS A 116 10.67 7.74 -16.20
N TRP A 117 11.66 7.00 -16.68
CA TRP A 117 11.82 6.73 -18.10
C TRP A 117 10.64 5.92 -18.65
N GLN A 118 10.21 4.87 -17.95
CA GLN A 118 9.02 4.08 -18.31
C GLN A 118 7.73 4.90 -18.28
N ALA A 119 7.55 5.77 -17.28
CA ALA A 119 6.39 6.64 -17.19
C ALA A 119 6.30 7.61 -18.38
N ARG A 120 7.45 8.14 -18.84
CA ARG A 120 7.52 8.98 -20.03
C ARG A 120 7.19 8.21 -21.32
N LEU A 121 7.62 6.95 -21.44
CA LEU A 121 7.29 6.12 -22.60
C LEU A 121 5.80 5.79 -22.67
N LYS A 122 5.16 5.49 -21.54
CA LYS A 122 3.71 5.25 -21.52
C LYS A 122 2.93 6.47 -22.01
N LYS A 123 3.31 7.67 -21.54
CA LYS A 123 2.72 8.93 -21.99
C LYS A 123 2.92 9.23 -23.49
N ARG A 124 3.97 8.66 -24.11
CA ARG A 124 4.25 8.79 -25.55
C ARG A 124 3.52 7.75 -26.41
N SER A 125 3.09 6.63 -25.82
CA SER A 125 2.30 5.60 -26.52
C SER A 125 0.80 5.92 -26.51
N ASP A 126 0.33 6.71 -25.53
CA ASP A 126 -1.08 7.11 -25.37
C ASP A 126 -1.41 8.45 -26.09
N ALA A 127 -0.45 9.05 -26.81
CA ALA A 127 -0.55 10.32 -27.54
C ALA A 127 -0.29 10.12 -29.03
#